data_AF-A0A7C1UWT7-F1
#
_entry.id   AF-A0A7C1UWT7-F1
#
_cell.length_a   1.000
_cell.length_b   1.000
_cell.length_c   1.000
_cell.angle_alpha   90.00
_cell.angle_beta   90.00
_cell.angle_gamma   90.00
#
_symmetry.space_group_name_H-M   'P 1'
#
loop_
_entity.id
_entity.type
_entity.pdbx_description
1 polymer ?
#
loop_
_entity_poly.entity_id
_entity_poly.type
_entity_poly.pdbx_seq_one_letter_code
_entity_poly.pdbx_strand_id
1 'polypeptide(L)'
;IFNNIPSGLGSKGKLNISYSDLDKVLNEGVNWALDNGYAIDEDVKNLEENGCLENADANLVSKKAKQRAIKQLGSLGSGNHFLEIQKVDQIYDERIAKKLGIVKKNQITVMVHTGSRALGHQVCTDSLRNIEQAMKKYKISVPDRELACVPANTPEAQNYLQQMACAANFGFNNRQVITHWLRESFQNAFNRDFDTFDMHLIYGVCHNILKIEEHEVNGKKMKLNVHRKGATRAFPPGHSVLPQNYKDLGQPVLIPGTMGSASYLCVGRPKAMELSFGSTAHGSGRIMSRSKATKKYWGTKIKEDLKKKGILVKSASMKVLAEESPGAYKDIDQVVQVSHDLGIVEKIVRFVPIGVIKG
;
A
#
# COMPACT_ATOMS: atom_id res chain seq x y z
N ILE A 1 2.87 -8.77 -18.18
CA ILE A 1 2.40 -7.91 -17.07
C ILE A 1 1.16 -7.07 -17.44
N PHE A 2 1.21 -6.04 -18.31
CA PHE A 2 0.04 -5.18 -18.59
C PHE A 2 -1.21 -5.95 -19.06
N ASN A 3 -1.01 -7.01 -19.86
CA ASN A 3 -2.09 -7.89 -20.29
C ASN A 3 -2.54 -8.88 -19.19
N ASN A 4 -1.64 -9.21 -18.23
CA ASN A 4 -1.94 -10.18 -17.19
C ASN A 4 -2.65 -9.55 -15.98
N ILE A 5 -2.36 -8.29 -15.69
CA ILE A 5 -2.81 -7.60 -14.47
C ILE A 5 -3.75 -6.46 -14.87
N PRO A 6 -5.07 -6.61 -14.64
CA PRO A 6 -6.05 -5.60 -15.02
C PRO A 6 -5.79 -4.25 -14.35
N SER A 7 -5.89 -3.18 -15.14
CA SER A 7 -5.67 -1.81 -14.71
C SER A 7 -6.69 -0.91 -15.41
N GLY A 8 -7.11 0.19 -14.81
CA GLY A 8 -8.23 1.00 -15.31
C GLY A 8 -9.26 1.32 -14.23
N LEU A 9 -9.95 2.46 -14.38
CA LEU A 9 -11.22 2.68 -13.68
C LEU A 9 -12.24 1.65 -14.18
N GLY A 10 -12.80 0.86 -13.26
CA GLY A 10 -13.79 -0.18 -13.59
C GLY A 10 -13.18 -1.47 -14.18
N SER A 11 -11.84 -1.59 -14.24
CA SER A 11 -11.19 -2.84 -14.65
C SER A 11 -11.63 -4.00 -13.76
N LYS A 12 -11.94 -5.14 -14.38
CA LYS A 12 -12.33 -6.35 -13.67
C LYS A 12 -11.12 -7.28 -13.52
N GLY A 13 -10.98 -7.89 -12.34
CA GLY A 13 -10.06 -8.99 -12.08
C GLY A 13 -10.36 -10.19 -12.98
N LYS A 14 -9.39 -11.09 -13.10
CA LYS A 14 -9.54 -12.34 -13.85
C LYS A 14 -10.26 -13.44 -13.07
N LEU A 15 -10.28 -13.31 -11.74
CA LEU A 15 -10.91 -14.26 -10.85
C LEU A 15 -12.43 -14.15 -10.93
N ASN A 16 -13.10 -15.31 -10.94
CA ASN A 16 -14.53 -15.43 -10.79
C ASN A 16 -14.83 -16.07 -9.43
N ILE A 17 -14.98 -15.24 -8.40
CA ILE A 17 -15.23 -15.69 -7.03
C ILE A 17 -16.72 -15.54 -6.68
N SER A 18 -17.23 -16.43 -5.82
CA SER A 18 -18.58 -16.32 -5.26
C SER A 18 -18.64 -15.24 -4.16
N TYR A 19 -19.86 -14.90 -3.69
CA TYR A 19 -20.00 -14.05 -2.50
C TYR A 19 -19.49 -14.73 -1.23
N SER A 20 -19.56 -16.07 -1.15
CA SER A 20 -18.99 -16.81 -0.02
C SER A 20 -17.47 -16.71 -0.02
N ASP A 21 -16.83 -16.85 -1.19
CA ASP A 21 -15.39 -16.64 -1.32
C ASP A 21 -15.00 -15.20 -1.00
N LEU A 22 -15.79 -14.22 -1.43
CA LEU A 22 -15.55 -12.83 -1.06
C LEU A 22 -15.61 -12.64 0.46
N ASP A 23 -16.55 -13.26 1.15
CA ASP A 23 -16.64 -13.15 2.62
C ASP A 23 -15.41 -13.77 3.29
N LYS A 24 -14.88 -14.88 2.77
CA LYS A 24 -13.59 -15.43 3.20
C LYS A 24 -12.44 -14.48 2.94
N VAL A 25 -12.33 -13.88 1.74
CA VAL A 25 -11.33 -12.85 1.41
C VAL A 25 -11.36 -11.68 2.42
N LEU A 26 -12.56 -11.29 2.86
CA LEU A 26 -12.73 -10.19 3.81
C LEU A 26 -12.38 -10.59 5.25
N ASN A 27 -12.71 -11.80 5.68
CA ASN A 27 -12.48 -12.25 7.06
C ASN A 27 -11.07 -12.81 7.28
N GLU A 28 -10.54 -13.55 6.31
CA GLU A 28 -9.33 -14.36 6.47
C GLU A 28 -8.06 -13.68 5.94
N GLY A 29 -8.20 -12.55 5.22
CA GLY A 29 -7.06 -11.87 4.62
C GLY A 29 -6.28 -12.80 3.69
N VAL A 30 -4.96 -12.65 3.65
CA VAL A 30 -4.10 -13.38 2.69
C VAL A 30 -4.12 -14.89 2.88
N ASN A 31 -4.61 -15.42 4.01
CA ASN A 31 -4.79 -16.86 4.16
C ASN A 31 -5.74 -17.44 3.10
N TRP A 32 -6.77 -16.69 2.68
CA TRP A 32 -7.59 -17.10 1.54
C TRP A 32 -6.75 -17.26 0.25
N ALA A 33 -5.84 -16.33 -0.02
CA ALA A 33 -4.95 -16.43 -1.18
C ALA A 33 -3.98 -17.62 -1.07
N LEU A 34 -3.48 -17.92 0.13
CA LEU A 34 -2.65 -19.10 0.39
C LEU A 34 -3.41 -20.39 0.09
N ASP A 35 -4.61 -20.55 0.67
CA ASP A 35 -5.45 -21.75 0.51
C ASP A 35 -5.92 -21.98 -0.94
N ASN A 36 -5.94 -20.91 -1.75
CA ASN A 36 -6.34 -20.97 -3.16
C ASN A 36 -5.15 -20.92 -4.15
N GLY A 37 -3.92 -21.09 -3.68
CA GLY A 37 -2.72 -21.21 -4.54
C GLY A 37 -2.20 -19.89 -5.13
N TYR A 38 -2.64 -18.75 -4.59
CA TYR A 38 -2.17 -17.41 -4.99
C TYR A 38 -1.09 -16.84 -4.06
N ALA A 39 -0.66 -17.59 -3.04
CA ALA A 39 0.43 -17.21 -2.15
C ALA A 39 1.28 -18.42 -1.77
N ILE A 40 2.48 -18.15 -1.27
CA ILE A 40 3.33 -19.12 -0.57
C ILE A 40 3.49 -18.70 0.90
N ASP A 41 3.85 -19.63 1.78
CA ASP A 41 3.98 -19.36 3.23
C ASP A 41 4.91 -18.19 3.57
N GLU A 42 5.96 -18.00 2.77
CA GLU A 42 6.90 -16.89 2.94
C GLU A 42 6.23 -15.53 2.72
N ASP A 43 5.33 -15.41 1.74
CA ASP A 43 4.65 -14.15 1.45
C ASP A 43 3.86 -13.66 2.67
N VAL A 44 3.14 -14.57 3.33
CA VAL A 44 2.34 -14.26 4.53
C VAL A 44 3.21 -13.65 5.63
N LYS A 45 4.40 -14.23 5.87
CA LYS A 45 5.35 -13.76 6.89
C LYS A 45 6.00 -12.41 6.55
N ASN A 46 5.95 -12.02 5.29
CA ASN A 46 6.53 -10.77 4.76
C ASN A 46 5.45 -9.69 4.54
N LEU A 47 4.31 -9.80 5.21
CA LEU A 47 3.26 -8.79 5.21
C LEU A 47 3.08 -8.18 6.60
N GLU A 48 2.76 -6.89 6.61
CA GLU A 48 2.21 -6.23 7.79
C GLU A 48 0.94 -6.96 8.27
N GLU A 49 0.87 -7.25 9.57
CA GLU A 49 -0.20 -8.09 10.18
C GLU A 49 -0.30 -9.49 9.58
N ASN A 50 0.80 -10.00 9.01
CA ASN A 50 0.79 -11.25 8.25
C ASN A 50 -0.31 -11.28 7.16
N GLY A 51 -0.69 -10.10 6.64
CA GLY A 51 -1.72 -9.98 5.62
C GLY A 51 -3.17 -10.15 6.08
N CYS A 52 -3.44 -10.16 7.40
CA CYS A 52 -4.79 -10.29 7.93
C CYS A 52 -5.01 -9.46 9.21
N LEU A 53 -6.05 -8.65 9.24
CA LEU A 53 -6.61 -8.07 10.46
C LEU A 53 -7.71 -8.99 10.99
N GLU A 54 -7.49 -9.59 12.16
CA GLU A 54 -8.32 -10.67 12.74
C GLU A 54 -9.76 -10.24 13.10
N ASN A 55 -9.98 -8.96 13.46
CA ASN A 55 -11.30 -8.45 13.85
C ASN A 55 -12.15 -8.01 12.65
N ALA A 56 -12.06 -8.70 11.52
CA ALA A 56 -12.87 -8.43 10.34
C ALA A 56 -14.23 -9.14 10.44
N ASP A 57 -15.31 -8.42 10.09
CA ASP A 57 -16.65 -9.02 9.96
C ASP A 57 -17.32 -8.63 8.64
N ALA A 58 -17.28 -9.58 7.69
CA ALA A 58 -17.89 -9.44 6.38
C ALA A 58 -19.40 -9.21 6.43
N ASN A 59 -20.11 -9.57 7.51
CA ASN A 59 -21.56 -9.32 7.64
C ASN A 59 -21.88 -7.84 7.79
N LEU A 60 -20.94 -7.06 8.36
CA LEU A 60 -21.06 -5.61 8.49
C LEU A 60 -20.77 -4.88 7.18
N VAL A 61 -20.18 -5.53 6.19
CA VAL A 61 -19.88 -4.92 4.89
C VAL A 61 -21.13 -4.89 4.00
N SER A 62 -21.51 -3.70 3.55
CA SER A 62 -22.74 -3.51 2.79
C SER A 62 -22.77 -4.33 1.48
N LYS A 63 -23.96 -4.80 1.09
CA LYS A 63 -24.18 -5.47 -0.20
C LYS A 63 -23.65 -4.65 -1.37
N LYS A 64 -23.79 -3.32 -1.30
CA LYS A 64 -23.26 -2.39 -2.31
C LYS A 64 -21.73 -2.43 -2.38
N ALA A 65 -21.04 -2.46 -1.24
CA ALA A 65 -19.58 -2.59 -1.21
C ALA A 65 -19.13 -3.93 -1.82
N LYS A 66 -19.76 -5.04 -1.42
CA LYS A 66 -19.47 -6.38 -1.96
C LYS A 66 -19.70 -6.45 -3.48
N GLN A 67 -20.83 -5.95 -3.97
CA GLN A 67 -21.16 -5.89 -5.40
C GLN A 67 -20.13 -5.11 -6.23
N ARG A 68 -19.65 -3.97 -5.70
CA ARG A 68 -18.63 -3.16 -6.38
C ARG A 68 -17.26 -3.83 -6.40
N ALA A 69 -16.98 -4.69 -5.42
CA ALA A 69 -15.66 -5.27 -5.18
C ALA A 69 -15.45 -6.65 -5.79
N ILE A 70 -16.50 -7.47 -5.89
CA ILE A 70 -16.41 -8.89 -6.25
C ILE A 70 -15.66 -9.13 -7.58
N LYS A 71 -15.82 -8.22 -8.54
CA LYS A 71 -15.14 -8.29 -9.84
C LYS A 71 -13.81 -7.52 -9.89
N GLN A 72 -13.30 -6.99 -8.78
CA GLN A 72 -12.11 -6.11 -8.76
C GLN A 72 -10.90 -6.74 -8.06
N LEU A 73 -11.03 -7.91 -7.45
CA LEU A 73 -9.91 -8.62 -6.82
C LEU A 73 -8.84 -8.98 -7.86
N GLY A 74 -7.58 -8.69 -7.56
CA GLY A 74 -6.44 -8.84 -8.47
C GLY A 74 -6.26 -7.67 -9.46
N SER A 75 -6.87 -6.51 -9.23
CA SER A 75 -6.73 -5.35 -10.14
C SER A 75 -5.91 -4.21 -9.54
N LEU A 76 -5.17 -3.48 -10.38
CA LEU A 76 -4.45 -2.28 -9.97
C LEU A 76 -5.42 -1.13 -9.70
N GLY A 77 -6.30 -0.85 -10.66
CA GLY A 77 -7.12 0.35 -10.68
C GLY A 77 -6.38 1.63 -11.05
N SER A 78 -7.03 2.76 -10.78
CA SER A 78 -6.64 4.08 -11.26
C SER A 78 -6.03 4.99 -10.19
N GLY A 79 -5.66 6.22 -10.59
CA GLY A 79 -5.09 7.24 -9.72
C GLY A 79 -3.59 7.05 -9.52
N ASN A 80 -3.13 7.19 -8.28
CA ASN A 80 -1.71 7.00 -7.95
C ASN A 80 -1.31 5.51 -7.90
N HIS A 81 -2.22 4.58 -8.18
CA HIS A 81 -1.90 3.16 -8.25
C HIS A 81 -1.00 2.85 -9.46
N PHE A 82 -0.08 1.91 -9.27
CA PHE A 82 0.84 1.47 -10.30
C PHE A 82 1.45 0.09 -9.98
N LEU A 83 2.05 -0.50 -11.01
CA LEU A 83 3.09 -1.51 -10.87
C LEU A 83 4.35 -0.99 -11.55
N GLU A 84 5.47 -1.04 -10.86
CA GLU A 84 6.73 -0.48 -11.33
C GLU A 84 7.83 -1.54 -11.30
N ILE A 85 8.43 -1.83 -12.47
CA ILE A 85 9.70 -2.54 -12.57
C ILE A 85 10.79 -1.50 -12.35
N GLN A 86 11.61 -1.76 -11.35
CA GLN A 86 12.66 -0.86 -10.88
C GLN A 86 14.00 -1.57 -10.89
N LYS A 87 15.07 -0.77 -10.85
CA LYS A 87 16.41 -1.27 -10.57
C LYS A 87 17.01 -0.57 -9.36
N VAL A 88 17.83 -1.30 -8.62
CA VAL A 88 18.63 -0.75 -7.53
C VAL A 88 19.64 0.25 -8.09
N ASP A 89 19.53 1.50 -7.66
CA ASP A 89 20.41 2.59 -8.07
C ASP A 89 21.53 2.81 -7.04
N GLN A 90 21.14 2.86 -5.76
CA GLN A 90 22.04 3.07 -4.65
C GLN A 90 21.69 2.15 -3.47
N ILE A 91 22.71 1.61 -2.83
CA ILE A 91 22.62 0.89 -1.56
C ILE A 91 23.33 1.76 -0.52
N TYR A 92 22.65 2.04 0.60
CA TYR A 92 23.16 2.86 1.69
C TYR A 92 23.67 2.00 2.86
N ASP A 93 23.01 0.89 3.16
CA ASP A 93 23.47 -0.14 4.10
C ASP A 93 23.46 -1.51 3.41
N GLU A 94 24.64 -2.01 3.05
CA GLU A 94 24.81 -3.30 2.35
C GLU A 94 24.42 -4.51 3.22
N ARG A 95 24.62 -4.42 4.54
CA ARG A 95 24.32 -5.51 5.47
C ARG A 95 22.82 -5.72 5.58
N ILE A 96 22.05 -4.64 5.75
CA ILE A 96 20.58 -4.71 5.81
C ILE A 96 20.02 -5.01 4.43
N ALA A 97 20.52 -4.37 3.37
CA ALA A 97 20.08 -4.65 2.00
C ALA A 97 20.21 -6.13 1.65
N LYS A 98 21.36 -6.75 1.96
CA LYS A 98 21.61 -8.18 1.72
C LYS A 98 20.63 -9.08 2.46
N LYS A 99 20.29 -8.76 3.72
CA LYS A 99 19.28 -9.49 4.50
C LYS A 99 17.86 -9.33 3.94
N LEU A 100 17.58 -8.23 3.24
CA LEU A 100 16.32 -7.97 2.54
C LEU A 100 16.33 -8.50 1.08
N GLY A 101 17.31 -9.35 0.72
CA GLY A 101 17.42 -9.95 -0.61
C GLY A 101 18.00 -9.04 -1.69
N ILE A 102 18.57 -7.87 -1.33
CA ILE A 102 19.18 -6.93 -2.28
C ILE A 102 20.70 -6.98 -2.15
N VAL A 103 21.37 -7.55 -3.15
CA VAL A 103 22.80 -7.88 -3.06
C VAL A 103 23.70 -7.04 -3.97
N LYS A 104 23.14 -6.29 -4.93
CA LYS A 104 23.93 -5.49 -5.86
C LYS A 104 23.16 -4.35 -6.51
N LYS A 105 23.90 -3.35 -7.02
CA LYS A 105 23.38 -2.34 -7.95
C LYS A 105 22.83 -2.99 -9.23
N ASN A 106 21.86 -2.33 -9.84
CA ASN A 106 21.09 -2.78 -11.01
C ASN A 106 20.29 -4.08 -10.81
N GLN A 107 20.21 -4.65 -9.59
CA GLN A 107 19.26 -5.73 -9.31
C GLN A 107 17.84 -5.25 -9.59
N ILE A 108 17.05 -6.09 -10.28
CA ILE A 108 15.68 -5.77 -10.66
C ILE A 108 14.75 -6.09 -9.50
N THR A 109 13.87 -5.15 -9.17
CA THR A 109 12.78 -5.32 -8.20
C THR A 109 11.47 -4.87 -8.82
N VAL A 110 10.35 -5.26 -8.20
CA VAL A 110 9.04 -4.79 -8.63
C VAL A 110 8.27 -4.25 -7.43
N MET A 111 7.65 -3.08 -7.60
CA MET A 111 6.80 -2.45 -6.60
C MET A 111 5.35 -2.46 -7.08
N VAL A 112 4.44 -2.90 -6.21
CA VAL A 112 2.99 -2.90 -6.45
C VAL A 112 2.35 -1.90 -5.50
N HIS A 113 1.73 -0.86 -6.05
CA HIS A 113 0.99 0.15 -5.29
C HIS A 113 -0.50 0.09 -5.65
N THR A 114 -1.29 -0.53 -4.77
CA THR A 114 -2.75 -0.56 -4.85
C THR A 114 -3.36 -0.86 -3.48
N GLY A 115 -4.68 -0.77 -3.37
CA GLY A 115 -5.42 -0.96 -2.13
C GLY A 115 -6.71 -1.75 -2.31
N SER A 116 -7.68 -1.48 -1.43
CA SER A 116 -8.96 -2.17 -1.29
C SER A 116 -9.97 -1.94 -2.44
N ARG A 117 -9.52 -1.34 -3.54
CA ARG A 117 -10.35 -0.98 -4.70
C ARG A 117 -11.64 -0.25 -4.30
N ALA A 118 -12.76 -0.50 -4.98
CA ALA A 118 -14.03 0.14 -4.66
C ALA A 118 -14.62 -0.29 -3.29
N LEU A 119 -14.17 -1.41 -2.72
CA LEU A 119 -14.67 -1.92 -1.44
C LEU A 119 -14.42 -0.91 -0.32
N GLY A 120 -13.15 -0.57 -0.07
CA GLY A 120 -12.79 0.36 1.01
C GLY A 120 -13.35 1.77 0.81
N HIS A 121 -13.47 2.23 -0.45
CA HIS A 121 -14.17 3.50 -0.72
C HIS A 121 -15.63 3.43 -0.30
N GLN A 122 -16.34 2.34 -0.64
CA GLN A 122 -17.75 2.19 -0.29
C GLN A 122 -17.92 2.01 1.23
N VAL A 123 -17.06 1.21 1.88
CA VAL A 123 -17.01 1.09 3.35
C VAL A 123 -16.86 2.47 3.99
N CYS A 124 -15.85 3.25 3.60
CA CYS A 124 -15.66 4.61 4.12
C CYS A 124 -16.91 5.50 3.91
N THR A 125 -17.52 5.44 2.71
CA THR A 125 -18.74 6.20 2.40
C THR A 125 -19.91 5.81 3.31
N ASP A 126 -20.10 4.53 3.54
CA ASP A 126 -21.19 4.00 4.36
C ASP A 126 -20.97 4.32 5.84
N SER A 127 -19.75 4.10 6.35
CA SER A 127 -19.40 4.39 7.74
C SER A 127 -19.43 5.88 8.06
N LEU A 128 -19.00 6.76 7.14
CA LEU A 128 -19.09 8.22 7.34
C LEU A 128 -20.53 8.68 7.56
N ARG A 129 -21.50 8.12 6.81
CA ARG A 129 -22.92 8.45 7.01
C ARG A 129 -23.40 8.03 8.40
N ASN A 130 -23.00 6.85 8.86
CA ASN A 130 -23.35 6.36 10.20
C ASN A 130 -22.69 7.22 11.29
N ILE A 131 -21.43 7.61 11.10
CA ILE A 131 -20.69 8.48 12.02
C ILE A 131 -21.33 9.87 12.08
N GLU A 132 -21.67 10.49 10.95
CA GLU A 132 -22.35 11.80 10.90
C GLU A 132 -23.69 11.79 11.65
N GLN A 133 -24.45 10.69 11.57
CA GLN A 133 -25.68 10.52 12.34
C GLN A 133 -25.39 10.35 13.85
N ALA A 134 -24.39 9.54 14.18
CA ALA A 134 -23.98 9.27 15.55
C ALA A 134 -23.40 10.50 16.26
N MET A 135 -22.75 11.41 15.53
CA MET A 135 -22.29 12.69 16.08
C MET A 135 -23.43 13.50 16.69
N LYS A 136 -24.64 13.47 16.08
CA LYS A 136 -25.83 14.13 16.65
C LYS A 136 -26.24 13.49 17.97
N LYS A 137 -26.24 12.15 18.02
CA LYS A 137 -26.55 11.35 19.21
C LYS A 137 -25.59 11.65 20.37
N TYR A 138 -24.29 11.74 20.07
CA TYR A 138 -23.25 12.00 21.08
C TYR A 138 -22.93 13.49 21.28
N LYS A 139 -23.69 14.39 20.65
CA LYS A 139 -23.52 15.86 20.74
C LYS A 139 -22.09 16.32 20.40
N ILE A 140 -21.49 15.71 19.39
CA ILE A 140 -20.14 16.03 18.91
C ILE A 140 -20.22 17.13 17.87
N SER A 141 -19.45 18.19 18.08
CA SER A 141 -19.22 19.26 17.11
C SER A 141 -17.74 19.27 16.73
N VAL A 142 -17.46 19.49 15.45
CA VAL A 142 -16.11 19.47 14.88
C VAL A 142 -15.88 20.77 14.09
N PRO A 143 -14.64 21.25 13.99
CA PRO A 143 -14.36 22.50 13.30
C PRO A 143 -14.58 22.42 11.79
N ASP A 144 -14.59 21.21 11.22
CA ASP A 144 -14.87 20.95 9.81
C ASP A 144 -15.73 19.68 9.70
N ARG A 145 -16.74 19.68 8.83
CA ARG A 145 -17.62 18.53 8.59
C ARG A 145 -16.83 17.28 8.15
N GLU A 146 -15.75 17.45 7.40
CA GLU A 146 -14.89 16.36 6.93
C GLU A 146 -14.09 15.69 8.07
N LEU A 147 -14.11 16.26 9.28
CA LEU A 147 -13.52 15.68 10.50
C LEU A 147 -14.53 14.88 11.32
N ALA A 148 -15.58 14.34 10.68
CA ALA A 148 -16.59 13.53 11.33
C ALA A 148 -15.98 12.38 12.15
N CYS A 149 -16.35 12.28 13.43
CA CYS A 149 -15.77 11.32 14.36
C CYS A 149 -16.73 10.95 15.50
N VAL A 150 -16.43 9.84 16.18
CA VAL A 150 -17.12 9.37 17.39
C VAL A 150 -16.10 8.78 18.37
N PRO A 151 -16.40 8.71 19.68
CA PRO A 151 -15.54 8.04 20.66
C PRO A 151 -15.27 6.59 20.26
N ALA A 152 -14.06 6.10 20.50
CA ALA A 152 -13.62 4.80 20.02
C ALA A 152 -14.42 3.61 20.59
N ASN A 153 -15.07 3.77 21.75
CA ASN A 153 -15.84 2.73 22.42
C ASN A 153 -17.32 2.69 22.00
N THR A 154 -17.75 3.50 21.03
CA THR A 154 -19.13 3.46 20.55
C THR A 154 -19.36 2.29 19.59
N PRO A 155 -20.60 1.76 19.48
CA PRO A 155 -20.93 0.74 18.49
C PRO A 155 -20.59 1.15 17.06
N GLU A 156 -20.77 2.43 16.73
CA GLU A 156 -20.48 2.96 15.39
C GLU A 156 -18.97 2.93 15.08
N ALA A 157 -18.12 3.24 16.07
CA ALA A 157 -16.67 3.12 15.94
C ALA A 157 -16.23 1.64 15.80
N GLN A 158 -16.76 0.76 16.65
CA GLN A 158 -16.43 -0.67 16.62
C GLN A 158 -16.85 -1.33 15.31
N ASN A 159 -18.04 -0.99 14.79
CA ASN A 159 -18.49 -1.47 13.48
C ASN A 159 -17.58 -0.96 12.35
N TYR A 160 -17.17 0.31 12.39
CA TYR A 160 -16.24 0.85 11.40
C TYR A 160 -14.88 0.13 11.44
N LEU A 161 -14.34 -0.15 12.63
CA LEU A 161 -13.06 -0.88 12.75
C LEU A 161 -13.13 -2.26 12.09
N GLN A 162 -14.22 -3.00 12.31
CA GLN A 162 -14.42 -4.32 11.69
C GLN A 162 -14.60 -4.23 10.17
N GLN A 163 -15.39 -3.26 9.68
CA GLN A 163 -15.55 -3.01 8.25
C GLN A 163 -14.24 -2.56 7.57
N MET A 164 -13.44 -1.75 8.27
CA MET A 164 -12.13 -1.31 7.79
C MET A 164 -11.14 -2.48 7.78
N ALA A 165 -11.19 -3.38 8.76
CA ALA A 165 -10.42 -4.62 8.74
C ALA A 165 -10.75 -5.47 7.51
N CYS A 166 -12.02 -5.64 7.16
CA CYS A 166 -12.42 -6.29 5.90
C CYS A 166 -11.83 -5.59 4.67
N ALA A 167 -11.84 -4.24 4.65
CA ALA A 167 -11.25 -3.49 3.54
C ALA A 167 -9.74 -3.65 3.43
N ALA A 168 -9.03 -3.70 4.57
CA ALA A 168 -7.61 -3.97 4.61
C ALA A 168 -7.28 -5.39 4.12
N ASN A 169 -8.03 -6.39 4.57
CA ASN A 169 -7.92 -7.79 4.17
C ASN A 169 -8.14 -7.97 2.66
N PHE A 170 -9.14 -7.29 2.09
CA PHE A 170 -9.30 -7.22 0.63
C PHE A 170 -8.07 -6.59 -0.04
N GLY A 171 -7.52 -5.52 0.54
CA GLY A 171 -6.32 -4.84 0.03
C GLY A 171 -5.08 -5.73 0.03
N PHE A 172 -4.85 -6.51 1.09
CA PHE A 172 -3.76 -7.48 1.16
C PHE A 172 -3.94 -8.57 0.11
N ASN A 173 -5.11 -9.21 0.03
CA ASN A 173 -5.43 -10.20 -1.00
C ASN A 173 -5.27 -9.66 -2.42
N ASN A 174 -5.72 -8.43 -2.67
CA ASN A 174 -5.61 -7.81 -3.98
C ASN A 174 -4.14 -7.69 -4.41
N ARG A 175 -3.24 -7.27 -3.51
CA ARG A 175 -1.80 -7.21 -3.79
C ARG A 175 -1.19 -8.61 -3.93
N GLN A 176 -1.65 -9.58 -3.15
CA GLN A 176 -1.15 -10.94 -3.20
C GLN A 176 -1.48 -11.63 -4.54
N VAL A 177 -2.73 -11.55 -5.00
CA VAL A 177 -3.13 -12.06 -6.32
C VAL A 177 -2.35 -11.38 -7.45
N ILE A 178 -2.11 -10.07 -7.34
CA ILE A 178 -1.25 -9.34 -8.29
C ILE A 178 0.19 -9.86 -8.25
N THR A 179 0.72 -10.18 -7.07
CA THR A 179 2.06 -10.73 -6.89
C THR A 179 2.18 -12.10 -7.57
N HIS A 180 1.18 -12.96 -7.44
CA HIS A 180 1.12 -14.23 -8.15
C HIS A 180 1.12 -14.04 -9.68
N TRP A 181 0.24 -13.21 -10.24
CA TRP A 181 0.21 -12.94 -11.70
C TRP A 181 1.42 -12.19 -12.22
N LEU A 182 2.11 -11.47 -11.35
CA LEU A 182 3.39 -10.86 -11.65
C LEU A 182 4.45 -11.95 -11.82
N ARG A 183 4.55 -12.90 -10.89
CA ARG A 183 5.46 -14.06 -10.99
C ARG A 183 5.20 -14.84 -12.28
N GLU A 184 3.94 -15.18 -12.57
CA GLU A 184 3.56 -15.81 -13.85
C GLU A 184 3.99 -14.97 -15.08
N SER A 185 3.84 -13.64 -15.00
CA SER A 185 4.24 -12.76 -16.10
C SER A 185 5.75 -12.81 -16.35
N PHE A 186 6.56 -12.92 -15.30
CA PHE A 186 8.01 -13.03 -15.42
C PHE A 186 8.41 -14.42 -15.92
N GLN A 187 7.82 -15.50 -15.39
CA GLN A 187 8.04 -16.86 -15.86
C GLN A 187 7.79 -16.98 -17.37
N ASN A 188 6.64 -16.48 -17.85
CA ASN A 188 6.28 -16.51 -19.26
C ASN A 188 7.23 -15.66 -20.12
N ALA A 189 7.67 -14.49 -19.63
CA ALA A 189 8.54 -13.60 -20.39
C ALA A 189 9.98 -14.12 -20.50
N PHE A 190 10.48 -14.83 -19.47
CA PHE A 190 11.84 -15.34 -19.41
C PHE A 190 11.96 -16.84 -19.74
N ASN A 191 10.83 -17.53 -19.92
CA ASN A 191 10.75 -18.98 -20.11
C ASN A 191 11.51 -19.75 -19.02
N ARG A 192 11.18 -19.45 -17.75
CA ARG A 192 11.80 -20.03 -16.56
C ARG A 192 10.75 -20.48 -15.55
N ASP A 193 11.05 -21.55 -14.83
CA ASP A 193 10.20 -22.07 -13.76
C ASP A 193 10.23 -21.18 -12.52
N PHE A 194 9.12 -21.18 -11.77
CA PHE A 194 8.95 -20.33 -10.58
C PHE A 194 10.03 -20.60 -9.53
N ASP A 195 10.33 -21.88 -9.28
CA ASP A 195 11.31 -22.31 -8.29
C ASP A 195 12.73 -21.87 -8.63
N THR A 196 12.98 -21.53 -9.90
CA THR A 196 14.26 -20.99 -10.38
C THR A 196 14.26 -19.46 -10.43
N PHE A 197 13.10 -18.84 -10.26
CA PHE A 197 12.91 -17.40 -10.30
C PHE A 197 12.91 -16.84 -8.87
N ASP A 198 14.07 -16.35 -8.45
CA ASP A 198 14.35 -15.69 -7.15
C ASP A 198 13.51 -14.39 -6.99
N MET A 199 12.19 -14.54 -6.80
CA MET A 199 11.19 -13.46 -6.74
C MET A 199 10.36 -13.55 -5.45
N HIS A 200 11.06 -13.27 -4.36
CA HIS A 200 10.52 -13.23 -3.01
C HIS A 200 9.93 -11.87 -2.66
N LEU A 201 8.87 -11.87 -1.85
CA LEU A 201 8.27 -10.64 -1.35
C LEU A 201 9.18 -10.05 -0.27
N ILE A 202 9.72 -8.84 -0.50
CA ILE A 202 10.53 -8.15 0.54
C ILE A 202 9.63 -7.72 1.70
N TYR A 203 8.58 -6.96 1.43
CA TYR A 203 7.59 -6.59 2.45
C TYR A 203 6.32 -6.04 1.81
N GLY A 204 5.16 -6.18 2.46
CA GLY A 204 3.95 -5.45 2.09
C GLY A 204 3.38 -4.66 3.26
N VAL A 205 3.09 -3.38 3.04
CA VAL A 205 2.69 -2.43 4.09
C VAL A 205 1.50 -1.58 3.65
N CYS A 206 0.70 -1.15 4.63
CA CYS A 206 -0.43 -0.25 4.47
C CYS A 206 -0.04 1.20 4.77
N HIS A 207 -0.70 2.15 4.12
CA HIS A 207 -0.50 3.59 4.37
C HIS A 207 -1.79 4.42 4.52
N ASN A 208 -2.94 3.74 4.45
CA ASN A 208 -4.26 4.27 4.78
C ASN A 208 -4.94 3.25 5.67
N ILE A 209 -4.74 3.38 6.99
CA ILE A 209 -5.18 2.38 7.96
C ILE A 209 -5.33 3.03 9.34
N LEU A 210 -6.18 2.45 10.18
CA LEU A 210 -6.23 2.71 11.61
C LEU A 210 -5.75 1.45 12.33
N LYS A 211 -4.88 1.59 13.32
CA LYS A 211 -4.46 0.47 14.17
C LYS A 211 -4.56 0.79 15.64
N ILE A 212 -4.95 -0.20 16.43
CA ILE A 212 -4.88 -0.14 17.89
C ILE A 212 -3.47 -0.56 18.28
N GLU A 213 -2.67 0.38 18.78
CA GLU A 213 -1.25 0.16 19.08
C GLU A 213 -0.93 0.69 20.49
N GLU A 214 0.02 0.04 21.17
CA GLU A 214 0.54 0.53 22.45
C GLU A 214 1.70 1.51 22.18
N HIS A 215 1.61 2.70 22.75
CA HIS A 215 2.61 3.76 22.66
C HIS A 215 2.82 4.43 24.01
N GLU A 216 3.93 5.13 24.18
CA GLU A 216 4.17 5.97 25.34
C GLU A 216 3.66 7.40 25.09
N VAL A 217 2.87 7.95 26.01
CA VAL A 217 2.39 9.33 25.99
C VAL A 217 2.68 9.93 27.35
N ASN A 218 3.53 10.96 27.40
CA ASN A 218 3.95 11.63 28.64
C ASN A 218 4.45 10.63 29.72
N GLY A 219 5.29 9.67 29.33
CA GLY A 219 5.84 8.65 30.22
C GLY A 219 4.89 7.52 30.60
N LYS A 220 3.69 7.45 30.01
CA LYS A 220 2.69 6.40 30.30
C LYS A 220 2.40 5.57 29.06
N LYS A 221 2.43 4.24 29.21
CA LYS A 221 1.96 3.32 28.17
C LYS A 221 0.45 3.43 28.01
N MET A 222 0.00 3.65 26.78
CA MET A 222 -1.40 3.81 26.41
C MET A 222 -1.72 3.05 25.13
N LYS A 223 -2.90 2.44 25.06
CA LYS A 223 -3.45 1.92 23.80
C LYS A 223 -4.11 3.08 23.04
N LEU A 224 -3.65 3.31 21.82
CA LEU A 224 -4.09 4.41 20.97
C LEU A 224 -4.72 3.88 19.67
N ASN A 225 -5.72 4.59 19.16
CA ASN A 225 -6.19 4.43 17.78
C ASN A 225 -5.32 5.28 16.85
N VAL A 226 -4.24 4.69 16.33
CA VAL A 226 -3.30 5.38 15.46
C VAL A 226 -3.87 5.43 14.04
N HIS A 227 -4.25 6.64 13.61
CA HIS A 227 -4.77 6.89 12.27
C HIS A 227 -3.63 7.27 11.32
N ARG A 228 -3.38 6.45 10.30
CA ARG A 228 -2.40 6.74 9.25
C ARG A 228 -3.13 6.98 7.93
N LYS A 229 -3.04 8.20 7.40
CA LYS A 229 -3.56 8.58 6.08
C LYS A 229 -2.43 9.18 5.26
N GLY A 230 -1.93 8.45 4.27
CA GLY A 230 -0.71 8.81 3.55
C GLY A 230 0.56 8.75 4.42
N ALA A 231 0.56 7.87 5.42
CA ALA A 231 1.70 7.63 6.33
C ALA A 231 1.85 6.12 6.54
N THR A 232 3.08 5.66 6.78
CA THR A 232 3.43 4.24 6.88
C THR A 232 3.92 3.92 8.28
N ARG A 233 3.64 2.72 8.80
CA ARG A 233 4.23 2.24 10.06
C ARG A 233 5.73 1.99 9.91
N ALA A 234 6.52 2.35 10.91
CA ALA A 234 7.97 2.37 10.90
C ALA A 234 8.54 1.88 12.25
N PHE A 235 8.13 0.68 12.67
CA PHE A 235 8.57 0.12 13.94
C PHE A 235 10.06 -0.25 13.97
N PRO A 236 10.75 0.00 15.09
CA PRO A 236 12.19 -0.20 15.22
C PRO A 236 12.57 -1.68 15.38
N PRO A 237 13.88 -2.01 15.28
CA PRO A 237 14.38 -3.32 15.70
C PRO A 237 13.91 -3.69 17.12
N GLY A 238 13.69 -4.98 17.36
CA GLY A 238 13.25 -5.53 18.64
C GLY A 238 11.74 -5.41 18.91
N HIS A 239 10.99 -4.63 18.14
CA HIS A 239 9.57 -4.43 18.38
C HIS A 239 8.78 -5.76 18.28
N SER A 240 7.88 -6.00 19.24
CA SER A 240 7.24 -7.31 19.45
C SER A 240 6.45 -7.81 18.24
N VAL A 241 5.70 -6.93 17.57
CA VAL A 241 4.87 -7.28 16.41
C VAL A 241 5.64 -7.53 15.10
N LEU A 242 6.96 -7.31 15.06
CA LEU A 242 7.72 -7.56 13.85
C LEU A 242 7.90 -9.07 13.63
N PRO A 243 7.70 -9.56 12.39
CA PRO A 243 8.06 -10.92 12.02
C PRO A 243 9.54 -11.19 12.28
N GLN A 244 9.89 -12.46 12.52
CA GLN A 244 11.24 -12.86 12.91
C GLN A 244 12.32 -12.37 11.94
N ASN A 245 12.05 -12.39 10.63
CA ASN A 245 12.97 -11.94 9.58
C ASN A 245 13.35 -10.45 9.68
N TYR A 246 12.50 -9.64 10.33
CA TYR A 246 12.68 -8.18 10.46
C TYR A 246 12.97 -7.73 11.88
N LYS A 247 12.91 -8.65 12.86
CA LYS A 247 13.06 -8.34 14.29
C LYS A 247 14.35 -7.57 14.55
N ASP A 248 15.46 -8.00 13.97
CA ASP A 248 16.78 -7.37 14.19
C ASP A 248 17.06 -6.20 13.24
N LEU A 249 16.20 -5.98 12.24
CA LEU A 249 16.41 -4.97 11.19
C LEU A 249 15.58 -3.72 11.41
N GLY A 250 14.43 -3.87 12.07
CA GLY A 250 13.33 -2.91 12.03
C GLY A 250 12.41 -3.18 10.84
N GLN A 251 11.20 -2.61 10.91
CA GLN A 251 10.18 -2.84 9.89
C GLN A 251 10.63 -2.27 8.54
N PRO A 252 10.59 -3.04 7.44
CA PRO A 252 10.76 -2.48 6.11
C PRO A 252 9.70 -1.42 5.81
N VAL A 253 10.13 -0.28 5.30
CA VAL A 253 9.28 0.86 4.92
C VAL A 253 9.48 1.10 3.43
N LEU A 254 8.40 0.95 2.65
CA LEU A 254 8.37 1.23 1.23
C LEU A 254 7.85 2.64 0.99
N ILE A 255 8.67 3.50 0.39
CA ILE A 255 8.32 4.90 0.10
C ILE A 255 8.37 5.11 -1.43
N PRO A 256 7.27 4.86 -2.15
CA PRO A 256 7.15 5.15 -3.57
C PRO A 256 7.26 6.64 -3.90
N GLY A 257 7.99 6.95 -4.97
CA GLY A 257 7.94 8.25 -5.61
C GLY A 257 6.84 8.35 -6.65
N THR A 258 7.24 8.71 -7.87
CA THR A 258 6.38 8.88 -9.05
C THR A 258 6.88 7.99 -10.18
N MET A 259 6.10 7.88 -11.26
CA MET A 259 6.47 7.12 -12.46
C MET A 259 7.75 7.59 -13.17
N GLY A 260 8.38 8.67 -12.71
CA GLY A 260 9.63 9.21 -13.26
C GLY A 260 10.65 9.64 -12.22
N SER A 261 10.46 9.30 -10.94
CA SER A 261 11.39 9.62 -9.86
C SER A 261 11.78 8.35 -9.11
N ALA A 262 12.72 8.47 -8.17
CA ALA A 262 13.14 7.34 -7.36
C ALA A 262 12.02 6.82 -6.43
N SER A 263 12.22 5.61 -5.93
CA SER A 263 11.50 5.05 -4.79
C SER A 263 12.51 4.55 -3.76
N TYR A 264 12.11 4.38 -2.50
CA TYR A 264 13.02 3.99 -1.43
C TYR A 264 12.51 2.79 -0.63
N LEU A 265 13.45 1.93 -0.26
CA LEU A 265 13.31 0.96 0.82
C LEU A 265 14.11 1.48 2.00
N CYS A 266 13.41 1.71 3.09
CA CYS A 266 13.96 2.12 4.38
C CYS A 266 13.63 1.06 5.43
N VAL A 267 14.12 1.25 6.65
CA VAL A 267 13.70 0.47 7.82
C VAL A 267 13.35 1.39 8.99
N GLY A 268 12.39 1.00 9.82
CA GLY A 268 11.98 1.75 11.00
C GLY A 268 13.10 1.89 12.04
N ARG A 269 13.11 3.01 12.75
CA ARG A 269 14.14 3.34 13.76
C ARG A 269 13.51 3.91 15.03
N PRO A 270 14.21 3.82 16.19
CA PRO A 270 13.62 4.09 17.50
C PRO A 270 12.93 5.46 17.61
N LYS A 271 13.49 6.48 16.96
CA LYS A 271 12.94 7.83 17.02
C LYS A 271 11.52 7.95 16.44
N ALA A 272 11.10 7.01 15.59
CA ALA A 272 9.72 6.95 15.12
C ALA A 272 8.73 6.70 16.27
N MET A 273 9.09 5.84 17.24
CA MET A 273 8.22 5.58 18.39
C MET A 273 8.03 6.83 19.25
N GLU A 274 9.08 7.63 19.39
CA GLU A 274 9.08 8.86 20.20
C GLU A 274 8.39 10.04 19.51
N LEU A 275 8.62 10.24 18.21
CA LEU A 275 8.19 11.46 17.51
C LEU A 275 6.87 11.32 16.77
N SER A 276 6.48 10.10 16.39
CA SER A 276 5.43 9.90 15.39
C SER A 276 4.61 8.63 15.60
N PHE A 277 4.59 8.07 16.81
CA PHE A 277 3.88 6.83 17.12
C PHE A 277 4.26 5.69 16.15
N GLY A 278 5.56 5.53 15.93
CA GLY A 278 6.12 4.53 15.02
C GLY A 278 5.69 4.75 13.57
N SER A 279 5.70 5.99 13.08
CA SER A 279 5.21 6.33 11.73
C SER A 279 6.20 7.14 10.90
N THR A 280 6.07 7.07 9.58
CA THR A 280 6.86 7.85 8.62
C THR A 280 6.06 8.17 7.36
N ALA A 281 6.66 8.87 6.40
CA ALA A 281 6.03 9.21 5.13
C ALA A 281 5.74 7.97 4.26
N HIS A 282 4.68 8.02 3.45
CA HIS A 282 4.36 6.96 2.49
C HIS A 282 4.88 7.22 1.06
N GLY A 283 5.20 8.46 0.71
CA GLY A 283 5.52 8.84 -0.66
C GLY A 283 5.66 10.35 -0.83
N SER A 284 5.92 10.81 -2.06
CA SER A 284 6.19 12.22 -2.37
C SER A 284 5.09 13.19 -1.92
N GLY A 285 3.81 12.77 -2.01
CA GLY A 285 2.68 13.66 -1.79
C GLY A 285 2.47 14.68 -2.92
N ARG A 286 1.21 14.99 -3.21
CA ARG A 286 0.86 15.89 -4.33
C ARG A 286 1.01 17.35 -3.92
N ILE A 287 1.54 18.16 -4.83
CA ILE A 287 1.53 19.64 -4.76
C ILE A 287 0.50 20.24 -5.73
N MET A 288 -0.17 19.41 -6.51
CA MET A 288 -1.09 19.83 -7.57
C MET A 288 -2.32 18.91 -7.63
N SER A 289 -3.52 19.50 -7.71
CA SER A 289 -4.75 18.74 -7.96
C SER A 289 -4.70 18.04 -9.31
N ARG A 290 -5.45 16.94 -9.47
CA ARG A 290 -5.51 16.20 -10.75
C ARG A 290 -6.00 17.08 -11.90
N SER A 291 -7.03 17.89 -11.65
CA SER A 291 -7.56 18.86 -12.64
C SER A 291 -6.50 19.87 -13.07
N LYS A 292 -5.74 20.45 -12.12
CA LYS A 292 -4.66 21.39 -12.45
C LYS A 292 -3.53 20.71 -13.21
N ALA A 293 -3.19 19.46 -12.87
CA ALA A 293 -2.18 18.68 -13.58
C ALA A 293 -2.58 18.39 -15.03
N THR A 294 -3.83 18.00 -15.29
CA THR A 294 -4.32 17.76 -16.67
C THR A 294 -4.37 19.00 -17.54
N LYS A 295 -4.46 20.19 -16.94
CA LYS A 295 -4.39 21.46 -17.68
C LYS A 295 -2.95 21.87 -17.99
N LYS A 296 -1.98 21.41 -17.19
CA LYS A 296 -0.56 21.78 -17.31
C LYS A 296 0.26 20.79 -18.13
N TYR A 297 -0.05 19.50 -18.04
CA TYR A 297 0.75 18.42 -18.62
C TYR A 297 -0.02 17.66 -19.70
N TRP A 298 0.69 17.21 -20.73
CA TRP A 298 0.16 16.38 -21.81
C TRP A 298 0.71 14.95 -21.69
N GLY A 299 -0.18 13.97 -21.56
CA GLY A 299 0.22 12.57 -21.29
C GLY A 299 1.14 11.97 -22.35
N THR A 300 0.98 12.35 -23.63
CA THR A 300 1.85 11.93 -24.74
C THR A 300 3.28 12.44 -24.54
N LYS A 301 3.44 13.73 -24.26
CA LYS A 301 4.74 14.35 -23.96
C LYS A 301 5.39 13.72 -22.73
N ILE A 302 4.63 13.48 -21.67
CA ILE A 302 5.13 12.80 -20.47
C ILE A 302 5.65 11.40 -20.80
N LYS A 303 4.92 10.63 -21.61
CA LYS A 303 5.35 9.30 -22.06
C LYS A 303 6.65 9.36 -22.87
N GLU A 304 6.79 10.35 -23.76
CA GLU A 304 8.01 10.57 -24.55
C GLU A 304 9.19 10.97 -23.67
N ASP A 305 8.99 11.87 -22.73
CA ASP A 305 10.02 12.33 -21.80
C ASP A 305 10.51 11.19 -20.89
N LEU A 306 9.60 10.33 -20.43
CA LEU A 306 9.94 9.12 -19.68
C LEU A 306 10.69 8.10 -20.56
N LYS A 307 10.27 7.92 -21.81
CA LYS A 307 10.97 7.05 -22.76
C LYS A 307 12.42 7.53 -23.01
N LYS A 308 12.65 8.85 -23.12
CA LYS A 308 14.00 9.44 -23.24
C LYS A 308 14.88 9.14 -22.01
N LYS A 309 14.27 8.96 -20.83
CA LYS A 309 14.95 8.52 -19.60
C LYS A 309 15.10 7.00 -19.49
N GLY A 310 14.73 6.24 -20.51
CA GLY A 310 14.75 4.77 -20.49
C GLY A 310 13.60 4.12 -19.73
N ILE A 311 12.53 4.87 -19.43
CA ILE A 311 11.37 4.37 -18.67
C ILE A 311 10.24 4.04 -19.64
N LEU A 312 9.88 2.76 -19.73
CA LEU A 312 8.75 2.31 -20.57
C LEU A 312 7.43 2.40 -19.81
N VAL A 313 6.47 3.15 -20.34
CA VAL A 313 5.17 3.35 -19.68
C VAL A 313 4.03 2.71 -20.46
N LYS A 314 3.22 1.90 -19.76
CA LYS A 314 1.91 1.44 -20.20
C LYS A 314 0.86 2.05 -19.28
N SER A 315 -0.19 2.64 -19.84
CA SER A 315 -1.24 3.32 -19.09
C SER A 315 -2.60 3.00 -19.67
N ALA A 316 -3.61 2.86 -18.82
CA ALA A 316 -5.01 2.73 -19.24
C ALA A 316 -5.50 3.95 -20.02
N SER A 317 -4.98 5.16 -19.74
CA SER A 317 -5.26 6.35 -20.53
C SER A 317 -4.13 7.37 -20.51
N MET A 318 -4.07 8.25 -21.52
CA MET A 318 -3.13 9.38 -21.53
C MET A 318 -3.49 10.44 -20.49
N LYS A 319 -4.77 10.55 -20.12
CA LYS A 319 -5.23 11.46 -19.06
C LYS A 319 -4.59 11.11 -17.72
N VAL A 320 -4.52 9.82 -17.37
CA VAL A 320 -3.86 9.36 -16.14
C VAL A 320 -2.38 9.75 -16.11
N LEU A 321 -1.67 9.68 -17.24
CA LEU A 321 -0.27 10.12 -17.30
C LEU A 321 -0.11 11.63 -17.04
N ALA A 322 -1.06 12.44 -17.48
CA ALA A 322 -1.06 13.87 -17.18
C ALA A 322 -1.39 14.13 -15.70
N GLU A 323 -2.40 13.45 -15.14
CA GLU A 323 -2.80 13.58 -13.73
C GLU A 323 -1.67 13.22 -12.76
N GLU A 324 -0.86 12.24 -13.14
CA GLU A 324 0.15 11.59 -12.31
C GLU A 324 1.58 11.97 -12.74
N SER A 325 1.73 13.06 -13.50
CA SER A 325 3.02 13.64 -13.91
C SER A 325 3.95 13.86 -12.72
N PRO A 326 5.27 13.54 -12.82
CA PRO A 326 6.24 13.79 -11.74
C PRO A 326 6.21 15.22 -11.21
N GLY A 327 5.99 16.22 -12.08
CA GLY A 327 5.89 17.63 -11.69
C GLY A 327 4.62 18.01 -10.93
N ALA A 328 3.74 17.06 -10.60
CA ALA A 328 2.58 17.26 -9.72
C ALA A 328 2.85 16.83 -8.27
N TYR A 329 4.05 16.33 -7.97
CA TYR A 329 4.46 15.77 -6.70
C TYR A 329 5.64 16.53 -6.08
N LYS A 330 5.85 16.39 -4.77
CA LYS A 330 7.09 16.85 -4.13
C LYS A 330 8.27 15.99 -4.56
N ASP A 331 9.47 16.51 -4.32
CA ASP A 331 10.69 15.74 -4.48
C ASP A 331 10.74 14.59 -3.46
N ILE A 332 10.79 13.34 -3.96
CA ILE A 332 10.87 12.14 -3.12
C ILE A 332 12.17 12.09 -2.32
N ASP A 333 13.27 12.56 -2.91
CA ASP A 333 14.59 12.48 -2.29
C ASP A 333 14.62 13.35 -1.02
N GLN A 334 14.01 14.54 -1.07
CA GLN A 334 13.86 15.42 0.10
C GLN A 334 12.92 14.83 1.17
N VAL A 335 11.78 14.25 0.77
CA VAL A 335 10.82 13.65 1.73
C VAL A 335 11.46 12.52 2.52
N VAL A 336 12.22 11.65 1.85
CA VAL A 336 12.91 10.54 2.50
C VAL A 336 14.09 11.04 3.33
N GLN A 337 14.84 12.03 2.84
CA GLN A 337 15.96 12.62 3.58
C GLN A 337 15.52 13.19 4.94
N VAL A 338 14.42 13.93 5.00
CA VAL A 338 13.89 14.45 6.28
C VAL A 338 13.58 13.32 7.26
N SER A 339 12.95 12.24 6.79
CA SER A 339 12.62 11.10 7.64
C SER A 339 13.87 10.35 8.12
N HIS A 340 14.93 10.35 7.31
CA HIS A 340 16.22 9.79 7.67
C HIS A 340 16.96 10.62 8.71
N ASP A 341 17.04 11.94 8.50
CA ASP A 341 17.76 12.86 9.38
C ASP A 341 17.11 12.98 10.75
N LEU A 342 15.78 12.84 10.82
CA LEU A 342 15.05 12.74 12.08
C LEU A 342 15.28 11.40 12.80
N GLY A 343 15.93 10.42 12.18
CA GLY A 343 16.15 9.09 12.75
C GLY A 343 14.87 8.26 12.91
N ILE A 344 13.76 8.63 12.25
CA ILE A 344 12.52 7.85 12.28
C ILE A 344 12.57 6.67 11.31
N VAL A 345 13.37 6.78 10.25
CA VAL A 345 13.76 5.65 9.39
C VAL A 345 15.23 5.72 9.03
N GLU A 346 15.78 4.61 8.55
CA GLU A 346 17.09 4.56 7.91
C GLU A 346 16.93 4.23 6.42
N LYS A 347 17.56 5.01 5.52
CA LYS A 347 17.59 4.69 4.09
C LYS A 347 18.43 3.44 3.88
N ILE A 348 17.90 2.45 3.18
CA ILE A 348 18.64 1.21 2.87
C ILE A 348 18.94 1.11 1.38
N VAL A 349 17.91 1.30 0.54
CA VAL A 349 18.06 1.22 -0.92
C VAL A 349 17.27 2.31 -1.61
N ARG A 350 17.88 2.91 -2.64
CA ARG A 350 17.21 3.76 -3.63
C ARG A 350 17.00 2.96 -4.92
N PHE A 351 15.80 3.04 -5.46
CA PHE A 351 15.43 2.44 -6.73
C PHE A 351 15.12 3.52 -7.76
N VAL A 352 15.32 3.21 -9.04
CA VAL A 352 14.85 4.03 -10.15
C VAL A 352 13.98 3.19 -11.11
N PRO A 353 12.88 3.74 -11.63
CA PRO A 353 12.01 3.02 -12.57
C PRO A 353 12.72 2.70 -13.87
N ILE A 354 12.37 1.56 -14.46
CA ILE A 354 12.67 1.23 -15.87
C ILE A 354 11.39 0.86 -16.65
N GLY A 355 10.33 0.47 -15.94
CA GLY A 355 9.02 0.21 -16.55
C GLY A 355 7.88 0.51 -15.59
N VAL A 356 6.85 1.21 -16.04
CA VAL A 356 5.70 1.59 -15.21
C VAL A 356 4.41 1.17 -15.90
N ILE A 357 3.51 0.56 -15.12
CA ILE A 357 2.14 0.27 -15.48
C ILE A 357 1.22 1.11 -14.62
N LYS A 358 0.38 1.92 -15.26
CA LYS A 358 -0.68 2.69 -14.60
C LYS A 358 -2.05 2.24 -15.07
N GLY A 359 -3.00 2.17 -14.15
CA GLY A 359 -4.41 1.93 -14.48
C GLY A 359 -5.26 3.17 -14.45
#